data_AF-A0A2H0A1J1-F1
#
_entry.id   AF-A0A2H0A1J1-F1
#
_cell.length_a   1.000
_cell.length_b   1.000
_cell.length_c   1.000
_cell.angle_alpha   90.00
_cell.angle_beta   90.00
_cell.angle_gamma   90.00
#
_symmetry.space_group_name_H-M   'P 1'
#
loop_
_entity.id
_entity.type
_entity.pdbx_description
1 polymer ?
#
loop_
_entity_poly.entity_id
_entity_poly.type
_entity_poly.pdbx_seq_one_letter_code
_entity_poly.pdbx_strand_id
1 'polypeptide(L)'
;MNKLIITCGLLISLLFLSSYVSAGVEEVNQPAPDFKLKLLFGKNSLTLNKLLTHKDKQNVLVLSFFDTDCEPCLKEMPYLHQLAQKYQDRDVGIYLINIDKATNEVVEDFVKKNNITLPVLFDPYGLQSGARYGVIVKQTASIPKLFLINKNGYIKKIYSGYMENMVETFSKEIDALLIEKKEPRGKTDTLTILFSNSTNGYLESCDCAENPFGGIVRMVTLVNEIRQENPTVLVLDSGDMFPPRPEPLLAKYMLLAMEKIGYDLIALGDQELIFGTEYIRKEIEKNKLPFYSANLTTCQDGTCSYLAPSHLIKEIGSFTVGIISIISSEVFTFFPKDIIKDLKVSDPVKQVQGFVNNFRKQVDLLVVVSHSGYEEDLRLAKQVKGIDVIIGGHSQTLVKNPSALPDTLIVQAGEKGQYLGKLDITIDENKKINLHQYQLLPLTKDIPDDKVVRELIMEYHQKVEEGSE
;
A
#
# COMPACT_ATOMS: atom_id res chain seq x y z
N MET A 1 -3.72 9.51 -71.19
CA MET A 1 -4.09 8.47 -70.22
C MET A 1 -3.05 8.48 -69.09
N ASN A 2 -3.35 9.22 -68.02
CA ASN A 2 -2.50 9.34 -66.84
C ASN A 2 -2.62 8.08 -65.98
N LYS A 3 -1.49 7.44 -65.64
CA LYS A 3 -1.40 6.53 -64.50
C LYS A 3 -0.61 7.22 -63.40
N LEU A 4 -1.29 7.50 -62.30
CA LEU A 4 -0.75 8.07 -61.08
C LEU A 4 -0.21 6.93 -60.21
N ILE A 5 1.08 6.94 -59.93
CA ILE A 5 1.73 6.06 -58.94
C ILE A 5 1.76 6.86 -57.63
N ILE A 6 1.03 6.38 -56.61
CA ILE A 6 1.09 6.93 -55.26
C ILE A 6 2.01 6.03 -54.44
N THR A 7 3.23 6.49 -54.20
CA THR A 7 4.12 5.94 -53.16
C THR A 7 3.81 6.62 -51.84
N CYS A 8 3.27 5.86 -50.88
CA CYS A 8 3.04 6.31 -49.51
C CYS A 8 4.34 6.16 -48.70
N GLY A 9 4.96 7.29 -48.32
CA GLY A 9 6.13 7.32 -47.45
C GLY A 9 5.72 7.11 -46.00
N LEU A 10 6.20 6.04 -45.38
CA LEU A 10 6.08 5.79 -43.95
C LEU A 10 7.14 6.64 -43.22
N LEU A 11 6.71 7.70 -42.53
CA LEU A 11 7.56 8.41 -41.57
C LEU A 11 7.64 7.55 -40.29
N ILE A 12 8.76 6.86 -40.11
CA ILE A 12 9.10 6.18 -38.86
C ILE A 12 9.65 7.24 -37.91
N SER A 13 8.83 7.69 -36.96
CA SER A 13 9.30 8.45 -35.80
C SER A 13 10.03 7.49 -34.86
N LEU A 14 11.37 7.54 -34.85
CA LEU A 14 12.17 6.93 -33.79
C LEU A 14 11.87 7.66 -32.47
N LEU A 15 11.00 7.07 -31.66
CA LEU A 15 10.91 7.38 -30.23
C LEU A 15 12.09 6.69 -29.54
N PHE A 16 13.06 7.49 -29.10
CA PHE A 16 14.10 7.03 -28.18
C PHE A 16 13.42 6.58 -26.87
N LEU A 17 13.32 5.27 -26.67
CA LEU A 17 13.09 4.68 -25.35
C LEU A 17 14.33 4.93 -24.51
N SER A 18 14.37 6.06 -23.80
CA SER A 18 15.26 6.21 -22.66
C SER A 18 14.78 5.25 -21.58
N SER A 19 15.61 4.27 -21.24
CA SER A 19 15.45 3.43 -20.06
C SER A 19 15.37 4.32 -18.83
N TYR A 20 14.17 4.53 -18.31
CA TYR A 20 13.95 5.22 -17.05
C TYR A 20 14.44 4.31 -15.91
N VAL A 21 15.69 4.50 -15.53
CA VAL A 21 16.14 4.16 -14.18
C VAL A 21 15.38 5.08 -13.25
N SER A 22 14.58 4.53 -12.33
CA SER A 22 13.91 5.31 -11.27
C SER A 22 14.97 6.13 -10.54
N ALA A 23 15.03 7.43 -10.83
CA ALA A 23 15.87 8.36 -10.09
C ALA A 23 15.34 8.43 -8.66
N GLY A 24 16.23 8.40 -7.67
CA GLY A 24 15.84 8.60 -6.27
C GLY A 24 15.31 10.02 -6.05
N VAL A 25 14.69 10.28 -4.89
CA VAL A 25 14.18 11.63 -4.59
C VAL A 25 15.31 12.66 -4.55
N GLU A 26 15.24 13.61 -5.46
CA GLU A 26 16.15 14.76 -5.55
C GLU A 26 15.43 16.11 -5.31
N GLU A 27 14.09 16.12 -5.27
CA GLU A 27 13.28 17.35 -5.18
C GLU A 27 12.37 17.39 -3.95
N VAL A 28 12.04 18.60 -3.51
CA VAL A 28 11.05 18.85 -2.44
C VAL A 28 9.61 18.80 -2.98
N ASN A 29 8.64 18.68 -2.08
CA ASN A 29 7.20 18.50 -2.32
C ASN A 29 6.80 17.19 -3.02
N GLN A 30 7.66 16.18 -3.00
CA GLN A 30 7.32 14.81 -3.37
C GLN A 30 6.97 14.00 -2.11
N PRO A 31 6.14 12.94 -2.20
CA PRO A 31 5.94 12.04 -1.08
C PRO A 31 7.26 11.40 -0.68
N ALA A 32 7.42 11.20 0.61
CA ALA A 32 8.51 10.39 1.13
C ALA A 32 8.33 8.93 0.66
N PRO A 33 9.32 8.33 -0.04
CA PRO A 33 9.23 6.95 -0.46
C PRO A 33 9.04 6.01 0.74
N ASP A 34 8.10 5.07 0.64
CA ASP A 34 7.86 4.13 1.72
C ASP A 34 9.03 3.14 1.87
N PHE A 35 9.18 2.61 3.08
CA PHE A 35 10.16 1.60 3.45
C PHE A 35 9.65 0.75 4.60
N LYS A 36 10.27 -0.42 4.81
CA LYS A 36 10.08 -1.24 6.00
C LYS A 36 11.44 -1.63 6.57
N LEU A 37 11.84 -0.99 7.66
CA LEU A 37 13.18 -1.14 8.23
C LEU A 37 13.11 -1.73 9.63
N LYS A 38 14.10 -2.53 10.01
CA LYS A 38 14.21 -3.07 11.36
C LYS A 38 14.74 -1.99 12.31
N LEU A 39 14.16 -1.86 13.50
CA LEU A 39 14.76 -1.06 14.56
C LEU A 39 16.01 -1.78 15.08
N LEU A 40 17.14 -1.07 15.16
CA LEU A 40 18.44 -1.65 15.53
C LEU A 40 18.36 -2.38 16.87
N PHE A 41 17.91 -1.68 17.91
CA PHE A 41 17.63 -2.26 19.23
C PHE A 41 16.15 -2.65 19.35
N GLY A 42 15.74 -3.68 18.60
CA GLY A 42 14.38 -4.19 18.68
C GLY A 42 14.12 -5.40 17.80
N LYS A 43 12.99 -6.06 18.06
CA LYS A 43 12.46 -7.13 17.20
C LYS A 43 11.52 -6.61 16.11
N ASN A 44 11.11 -5.35 16.21
CA ASN A 44 10.08 -4.78 15.36
C ASN A 44 10.69 -4.14 14.10
N SER A 45 10.00 -4.32 12.98
CA SER A 45 10.16 -3.44 11.82
C SER A 45 9.18 -2.28 11.89
N LEU A 46 9.61 -1.11 11.43
CA LEU A 46 8.81 0.10 11.31
C LEU A 46 8.68 0.45 9.83
N THR A 47 7.49 0.89 9.43
CA THR A 47 7.21 1.44 8.10
C THR A 47 7.16 2.96 8.18
N LEU A 48 7.36 3.67 7.07
CA LEU A 48 7.23 5.13 7.05
C LEU A 48 5.89 5.57 7.61
N ASN A 49 4.79 4.91 7.22
CA ASN A 49 3.45 5.20 7.70
C ASN A 49 3.32 5.09 9.23
N LYS A 50 3.99 4.10 9.84
CA LYS A 50 4.00 3.90 11.30
C LYS A 50 4.87 4.95 12.03
N LEU A 51 5.87 5.52 11.36
CA LEU A 51 6.62 6.66 11.90
C LEU A 51 5.77 7.93 11.83
N LEU A 52 5.09 8.14 10.69
CA LEU A 52 4.18 9.25 10.46
C LEU A 52 2.99 9.22 11.42
N THR A 53 2.53 8.03 11.82
CA THR A 53 1.36 7.85 12.69
C THR A 53 1.75 7.19 14.01
N HIS A 54 1.89 7.98 15.09
CA HIS A 54 2.20 7.47 16.42
C HIS A 54 1.09 7.82 17.41
N LYS A 55 0.52 6.82 18.10
CA LYS A 55 -0.58 6.99 19.07
C LYS A 55 -1.74 7.82 18.50
N ASP A 56 -2.15 7.49 17.27
CA ASP A 56 -3.22 8.17 16.53
C ASP A 56 -2.99 9.66 16.23
N LYS A 57 -1.73 10.13 16.37
CA LYS A 57 -1.31 11.47 15.97
C LYS A 57 -0.35 11.41 14.80
N GLN A 58 -0.46 12.41 13.92
CA GLN A 58 0.48 12.59 12.83
C GLN A 58 1.70 13.38 13.25
N ASN A 59 2.86 12.82 12.97
CA ASN A 59 4.15 13.39 13.28
C ASN A 59 4.74 14.13 12.07
N VAL A 60 5.40 15.26 12.33
CA VAL A 60 6.46 15.74 11.45
C VAL A 60 7.66 14.80 11.63
N LEU A 61 8.27 14.32 10.54
CA LEU A 61 9.43 13.44 10.62
C LEU A 61 10.71 14.12 10.21
N VAL A 62 11.77 13.79 10.92
CA VAL A 62 13.16 14.06 10.58
C VAL A 62 13.85 12.72 10.37
N LEU A 63 14.22 12.43 9.12
CA LEU A 63 15.00 11.22 8.79
C LEU A 63 16.42 11.65 8.42
N SER A 64 17.43 11.19 9.15
CA SER A 64 18.85 11.40 8.78
C SER A 64 19.53 10.09 8.40
N PHE A 65 20.17 10.05 7.24
CA PHE A 65 20.90 8.90 6.73
C PHE A 65 22.39 8.98 7.09
N PHE A 66 22.96 7.88 7.59
CA PHE A 66 24.36 7.80 7.99
C PHE A 66 24.97 6.41 7.78
N ASP A 67 26.30 6.33 7.82
CA ASP A 67 27.06 5.10 8.00
C ASP A 67 28.04 5.24 9.19
N THR A 68 28.70 4.15 9.58
CA THR A 68 29.60 4.16 10.74
C THR A 68 30.98 4.78 10.46
N ASP A 69 31.30 5.07 9.20
CA ASP A 69 32.58 5.67 8.75
C ASP A 69 32.41 7.12 8.26
N CYS A 70 31.31 7.77 8.63
CA CYS A 70 30.99 9.15 8.26
C CYS A 70 31.24 10.11 9.43
N GLU A 71 32.43 10.73 9.45
CA GLU A 71 32.76 11.76 10.45
C GLU A 71 31.76 12.94 10.46
N PRO A 72 31.31 13.50 9.32
CA PRO A 72 30.30 14.56 9.34
C PRO A 72 28.96 14.11 9.92
N CYS A 73 28.58 12.84 9.73
CA CYS A 73 27.37 12.27 10.32
C CYS A 73 27.52 12.20 11.85
N LEU A 74 28.68 11.78 12.36
CA LEU A 74 28.93 11.79 13.80
C LEU A 74 28.87 13.20 14.39
N LYS A 75 29.34 14.23 13.66
CA LYS A 75 29.22 15.64 14.06
C LYS A 75 27.77 16.15 14.07
N GLU A 76 26.90 15.59 13.23
CA GLU A 76 25.47 15.92 13.19
C GLU A 76 24.71 15.41 14.43
N MET A 77 25.09 14.24 14.97
CA MET A 77 24.32 13.55 16.00
C MET A 77 24.00 14.39 17.23
N PRO A 78 24.93 15.14 17.86
CA PRO A 78 24.60 15.97 19.02
C PRO A 78 23.47 16.98 18.76
N TYR A 79 23.39 17.54 17.54
CA TYR A 79 22.36 18.51 17.17
C TYR A 79 21.01 17.83 16.96
N LEU A 80 20.99 16.63 16.40
CA LEU A 80 19.76 15.82 16.30
C LEU A 80 19.24 15.42 17.69
N HIS A 81 20.13 15.12 18.65
CA HIS A 81 19.72 14.90 20.04
C HIS A 81 19.11 16.15 20.67
N GLN A 82 19.69 17.33 20.42
CA GLN A 82 19.12 18.60 20.89
C GLN A 82 17.74 18.86 20.29
N LEU A 83 17.55 18.60 18.98
CA LEU A 83 16.23 18.69 18.35
C LEU A 83 15.24 17.70 18.96
N ALA A 84 15.65 16.45 19.18
CA ALA A 84 14.78 15.44 19.78
C ALA A 84 14.36 15.83 21.19
N GLN A 85 15.28 16.36 21.99
CA GLN A 85 14.97 16.88 23.33
C GLN A 85 14.00 18.07 23.25
N LYS A 86 14.24 19.02 22.34
CA LYS A 86 13.38 20.20 22.16
C LYS A 86 11.94 19.82 21.79
N TYR A 87 11.76 18.79 20.97
CA TYR A 87 10.46 18.36 20.45
C TYR A 87 9.87 17.11 21.13
N GLN A 88 10.45 16.64 22.23
CA GLN A 88 10.05 15.38 22.91
C GLN A 88 8.56 15.32 23.29
N ASP A 89 7.94 16.47 23.57
CA ASP A 89 6.53 16.61 23.99
C ASP A 89 5.63 17.12 22.85
N ARG A 90 6.13 17.07 21.61
CA ARG A 90 5.45 17.54 20.40
C ARG A 90 5.30 16.39 19.41
N ASP A 91 4.42 16.56 18.43
CA ASP A 91 4.18 15.55 17.39
C ASP A 91 5.31 15.57 16.33
N VAL A 92 6.54 15.26 16.76
CA VAL A 92 7.75 15.20 15.92
C VAL A 92 8.50 13.91 16.21
N GLY A 93 8.83 13.16 15.16
CA GLY A 93 9.66 11.95 15.23
C GLY A 93 11.02 12.18 14.57
N ILE A 94 12.11 11.89 15.28
CA ILE A 94 13.48 12.00 14.75
C ILE A 94 14.10 10.60 14.73
N TYR A 95 14.47 10.15 13.54
CA TYR A 95 15.00 8.80 13.30
C TYR A 95 16.29 8.85 12.49
N LEU A 96 17.24 8.00 12.87
CA LEU A 96 18.46 7.77 12.12
C LEU A 96 18.29 6.53 11.25
N ILE A 97 18.69 6.58 9.98
CA ILE A 97 18.68 5.43 9.07
C ILE A 97 20.12 5.08 8.75
N ASN A 98 20.56 3.93 9.25
CA ASN A 98 21.87 3.40 8.94
C ASN A 98 21.85 2.67 7.59
N ILE A 99 22.73 3.06 6.67
CA ILE A 99 22.86 2.46 5.33
C ILE A 99 24.15 1.69 5.13
N ASP A 100 24.81 1.33 6.23
CA ASP A 100 26.13 0.72 6.20
C ASP A 100 26.12 -0.63 5.46
N LYS A 101 27.29 -1.02 4.94
CA LYS A 101 27.55 -2.38 4.45
C LYS A 101 27.95 -3.32 5.58
N ALA A 102 28.28 -2.77 6.76
CA ALA A 102 28.64 -3.51 7.96
C ALA A 102 27.48 -4.31 8.54
N THR A 103 27.81 -5.28 9.41
CA THR A 103 26.81 -6.09 10.09
C THR A 103 26.09 -5.29 11.19
N ASN A 104 24.94 -5.80 11.63
CA ASN A 104 24.14 -5.20 12.70
C ASN A 104 24.97 -4.97 13.98
N GLU A 105 25.86 -5.90 14.33
CA GLU A 105 26.72 -5.82 15.52
C GLU A 105 27.67 -4.62 15.46
N VAL A 106 28.26 -4.35 14.29
CA VAL A 106 29.17 -3.20 14.12
C VAL A 106 28.43 -1.89 14.32
N VAL A 107 27.22 -1.78 13.78
CA VAL A 107 26.38 -0.59 13.92
C VAL A 107 25.91 -0.42 15.37
N GLU A 108 25.54 -1.52 16.05
CA GLU A 108 25.21 -1.49 17.46
C GLU A 108 26.37 -0.98 18.34
N ASP A 109 27.58 -1.48 18.09
CA ASP A 109 28.77 -1.07 18.82
C ASP A 109 29.11 0.40 18.57
N PHE A 110 28.99 0.86 17.32
CA PHE A 110 29.13 2.28 16.98
C PHE A 110 28.12 3.14 17.75
N VAL A 111 26.84 2.75 17.77
CA VAL A 111 25.78 3.50 18.46
C VAL A 111 26.03 3.56 19.97
N LYS A 112 26.39 2.43 20.59
CA LYS A 112 26.72 2.36 22.03
C LYS A 112 27.94 3.22 22.36
N LYS A 113 29.02 3.08 21.58
CA LYS A 113 30.29 3.81 21.81
C LYS A 113 30.12 5.32 21.73
N ASN A 114 29.26 5.79 20.84
CA ASN A 114 29.03 7.22 20.62
C ASN A 114 27.83 7.78 21.41
N ASN A 115 27.25 7.00 22.32
CA ASN A 115 26.09 7.39 23.15
C ASN A 115 24.90 7.94 22.34
N ILE A 116 24.62 7.34 21.18
CA ILE A 116 23.48 7.74 20.35
C ILE A 116 22.22 7.13 20.96
N THR A 117 21.31 7.97 21.45
CA THR A 117 20.04 7.57 22.09
C THR A 117 18.83 7.68 21.16
N LEU A 118 19.01 8.30 19.99
CA LEU A 118 17.97 8.37 18.96
C LEU A 118 17.65 6.97 18.39
N PRO A 119 16.39 6.70 18.00
CA PRO A 119 16.02 5.44 17.38
C PRO A 119 16.73 5.28 16.02
N VAL A 120 17.44 4.17 15.87
CA VAL A 120 18.17 3.81 14.65
C VAL A 120 17.41 2.73 13.90
N LEU A 121 17.12 2.97 12.63
CA LEU A 121 16.58 2.02 11.66
C LEU A 121 17.72 1.46 10.81
N PHE A 122 17.73 0.16 10.59
CA PHE A 122 18.78 -0.55 9.89
C PHE A 122 18.35 -0.88 8.45
N ASP A 123 19.02 -0.28 7.46
CA ASP A 123 18.84 -0.49 6.02
C ASP A 123 20.16 -0.94 5.39
N PRO A 124 20.59 -2.20 5.56
CA PRO A 124 21.89 -2.65 5.09
C PRO A 124 22.04 -2.42 3.58
N TYR A 125 23.16 -1.83 3.18
CA TYR A 125 23.44 -1.40 1.80
C TYR A 125 22.47 -0.35 1.23
N GLY A 126 21.58 0.22 2.04
CA GLY A 126 20.54 1.16 1.62
C GLY A 126 19.53 0.60 0.62
N LEU A 127 19.26 -0.72 0.64
CA LEU A 127 18.46 -1.41 -0.36
C LEU A 127 16.97 -1.04 -0.30
N GLN A 128 16.45 -0.73 0.88
CA GLN A 128 15.02 -0.46 1.06
C GLN A 128 14.70 1.04 0.98
N SER A 129 15.59 1.90 1.47
CA SER A 129 15.37 3.34 1.56
C SER A 129 16.48 4.16 0.91
N GLY A 130 17.75 3.79 1.05
CA GLY A 130 18.89 4.57 0.55
C GLY A 130 18.82 4.92 -0.94
N ALA A 131 18.50 3.96 -1.81
CA ALA A 131 18.33 4.23 -3.24
C ALA A 131 17.09 5.10 -3.54
N ARG A 132 15.97 4.85 -2.85
CA ARG A 132 14.69 5.54 -3.08
C ARG A 132 14.74 7.01 -2.68
N TYR A 133 15.47 7.33 -1.62
CA TYR A 133 15.69 8.71 -1.17
C TYR A 133 16.86 9.41 -1.90
N GLY A 134 17.42 8.78 -2.93
CA GLY A 134 18.57 9.32 -3.67
C GLY A 134 19.79 9.54 -2.77
N VAL A 135 19.92 8.76 -1.70
CA VAL A 135 21.07 8.78 -0.79
C VAL A 135 22.20 7.94 -1.38
N ILE A 136 21.86 6.82 -2.03
CA ILE A 136 22.80 5.97 -2.74
C ILE A 136 22.59 6.14 -4.24
N VAL A 137 23.61 6.67 -4.92
CA VAL A 137 23.62 6.85 -6.38
C VAL A 137 24.88 6.21 -6.94
N LYS A 138 24.73 5.30 -7.91
CA LYS A 138 25.85 4.58 -8.55
C LYS A 138 26.84 3.99 -7.53
N GLN A 139 26.32 3.32 -6.50
CA GLN A 139 27.09 2.71 -5.39
C GLN A 139 27.86 3.67 -4.49
N THR A 140 27.63 4.99 -4.60
CA THR A 140 28.22 6.01 -3.74
C THR A 140 27.14 6.58 -2.83
N ALA A 141 27.43 6.68 -1.53
CA ALA A 141 26.52 7.28 -0.57
C ALA A 141 26.81 8.80 -0.43
N SER A 142 25.77 9.62 -0.56
CA SER A 142 25.80 11.04 -0.23
C SER A 142 25.22 11.24 1.16
N ILE A 143 26.08 11.27 2.19
CA ILE A 143 25.70 11.36 3.60
C ILE A 143 26.58 12.38 4.38
N PRO A 144 26.10 12.97 5.49
CA PRO A 144 24.72 12.86 6.00
C PRO A 144 23.73 13.48 5.04
N LYS A 145 22.55 12.89 4.93
CA LYS A 145 21.45 13.44 4.13
C LYS A 145 20.18 13.35 4.95
N LEU A 146 19.53 14.50 5.12
CA LEU A 146 18.40 14.65 6.02
C LEU A 146 17.16 15.12 5.27
N PHE A 147 16.02 14.55 5.66
CA PHE A 147 14.72 14.84 5.08
C PHE A 147 13.78 15.34 6.19
N LEU A 148 13.17 16.51 5.97
CA LEU A 148 12.03 16.97 6.76
C LEU A 148 10.75 16.61 6.02
N ILE A 149 9.93 15.80 6.66
CA ILE A 149 8.68 15.27 6.10
C ILE A 149 7.54 15.82 6.93
N ASN A 150 6.53 16.41 6.29
CA ASN A 150 5.38 16.94 7.00
C ASN A 150 4.41 15.84 7.45
N LYS A 151 3.36 16.24 8.19
CA LYS A 151 2.34 15.33 8.73
C LYS A 151 1.61 14.49 7.66
N ASN A 152 1.56 14.99 6.42
CA ASN A 152 0.94 14.34 5.27
C ASN A 152 1.91 13.40 4.52
N GLY A 153 3.14 13.23 4.99
CA GLY A 153 4.12 12.34 4.36
C GLY A 153 4.88 12.94 3.16
N TYR A 154 4.86 14.26 2.97
CA TYR A 154 5.60 14.92 1.89
C TYR A 154 6.95 15.45 2.37
N ILE A 155 8.00 15.24 1.58
CA ILE A 155 9.33 15.80 1.81
C ILE A 155 9.26 17.31 1.55
N LYS A 156 9.40 18.12 2.58
CA LYS A 156 9.37 19.59 2.48
C LYS A 156 10.76 20.21 2.39
N LYS A 157 11.77 19.54 2.96
CA LYS A 157 13.18 19.96 2.87
C LYS A 157 14.08 18.75 2.76
N ILE A 158 15.16 18.92 1.98
CA ILE A 158 16.27 17.99 1.87
C ILE A 158 17.54 18.77 2.20
N TYR A 159 18.35 18.23 3.11
CA TYR A 159 19.64 18.79 3.45
C TYR A 159 20.73 17.75 3.17
N SER A 160 21.79 18.18 2.50
CA SER A 160 22.95 17.34 2.23
C SER A 160 24.16 17.92 2.96
N GLY A 161 24.81 17.10 3.78
CA GLY A 161 25.94 17.51 4.60
C GLY A 161 25.55 18.10 5.95
N TYR A 162 26.58 18.34 6.76
CA TYR A 162 26.49 18.88 8.11
C TYR A 162 26.53 20.42 8.11
N MET A 163 25.80 21.05 9.03
CA MET A 163 25.78 22.51 9.25
C MET A 163 25.78 22.86 10.75
N GLU A 164 26.57 23.84 11.17
CA GLU A 164 26.70 24.21 12.60
C GLU A 164 25.45 24.86 13.20
N ASN A 165 24.69 25.63 12.40
CA ASN A 165 23.45 26.29 12.81
C ASN A 165 22.19 25.42 12.56
N MET A 166 22.37 24.10 12.52
CA MET A 166 21.33 23.13 12.19
C MET A 166 20.11 23.24 13.12
N VAL A 167 20.33 23.35 14.44
CA VAL A 167 19.21 23.35 15.41
C VAL A 167 18.29 24.53 15.18
N GLU A 168 18.84 25.73 14.96
CA GLU A 168 18.05 26.93 14.68
C GLU A 168 17.29 26.80 13.35
N THR A 169 18.01 26.43 12.29
CA THR A 169 17.45 26.30 10.94
C THR A 169 16.33 25.27 10.90
N PHE A 170 16.58 24.07 11.43
CA PHE A 170 15.62 22.98 11.40
C PHE A 170 14.47 23.23 12.35
N SER A 171 14.70 23.87 13.51
CA SER A 171 13.62 24.27 14.39
C SER A 171 12.60 25.15 13.69
N LYS A 172 13.07 26.17 12.94
CA LYS A 172 12.17 27.08 12.21
C LYS A 172 11.30 26.34 11.20
N GLU A 173 11.90 25.41 10.46
CA GLU A 173 11.18 24.58 9.48
C GLU A 173 10.21 23.60 10.17
N ILE A 174 10.65 22.89 11.21
CA ILE A 174 9.81 21.96 11.99
C ILE A 174 8.64 22.72 12.63
N ASP A 175 8.88 23.89 13.21
CA ASP A 175 7.83 24.73 13.81
C ASP A 175 6.79 25.15 12.76
N ALA A 176 7.23 25.48 11.53
CA ALA A 176 6.35 25.78 10.41
C ALA A 176 5.51 24.55 9.99
N LEU A 177 6.12 23.36 9.93
CA LEU A 177 5.42 22.11 9.60
C LEU A 177 4.45 21.68 10.71
N LEU A 178 4.74 21.99 11.97
CA LEU A 178 3.86 21.66 13.09
C LEU A 178 2.54 22.45 13.05
N ILE A 179 2.57 23.68 12.54
CA ILE A 179 1.42 24.57 12.38
C ILE A 179 0.86 24.60 10.96
N GLU A 180 1.48 23.85 10.02
CA GLU A 180 1.02 23.70 8.65
C GLU A 180 -0.43 23.21 8.69
N LYS A 181 -1.35 24.06 8.22
CA LYS A 181 -2.73 23.64 8.01
C LYS A 181 -2.75 22.70 6.83
N LYS A 182 -3.53 21.62 6.90
CA LYS A 182 -3.85 20.76 5.75
C LYS A 182 -4.15 21.69 4.57
N GLU A 183 -3.38 21.58 3.49
CA GLU A 183 -3.56 22.50 2.36
C GLU A 183 -5.04 22.47 1.94
N PRO A 184 -5.68 23.64 1.73
CA PRO A 184 -7.06 23.67 1.29
C PRO A 184 -7.14 22.94 -0.06
N ARG A 185 -8.07 21.97 -0.15
CA ARG A 185 -8.32 21.12 -1.33
C ARG A 185 -8.17 21.94 -2.61
N GLY A 186 -7.16 21.64 -3.42
CA GLY A 186 -7.09 22.16 -4.76
C GLY A 186 -8.27 21.61 -5.54
N LYS A 187 -8.93 22.43 -6.38
CA LYS A 187 -10.08 22.01 -7.22
C LYS A 187 -9.75 20.88 -8.22
N THR A 188 -8.51 20.40 -8.21
CA THR A 188 -7.87 19.47 -9.15
C THR A 188 -7.14 18.30 -8.47
N ASP A 189 -7.11 18.20 -7.14
CA ASP A 189 -6.46 17.06 -6.47
C ASP A 189 -7.22 15.78 -6.81
N THR A 190 -6.57 14.82 -7.47
CA THR A 190 -7.20 13.57 -7.92
C THR A 190 -6.72 12.42 -7.05
N LEU A 191 -7.66 11.73 -6.40
CA LEU A 191 -7.41 10.46 -5.72
C LEU A 191 -7.57 9.32 -6.72
N THR A 192 -6.52 8.53 -6.91
CA THR A 192 -6.59 7.29 -7.68
C THR A 192 -6.83 6.13 -6.71
N ILE A 193 -7.84 5.31 -6.99
CA ILE A 193 -8.09 4.05 -6.30
C ILE A 193 -7.84 2.91 -7.28
N LEU A 194 -6.80 2.13 -7.00
CA LEU A 194 -6.50 0.89 -7.70
C LEU A 194 -7.14 -0.27 -6.95
N PHE A 195 -7.73 -1.22 -7.67
CA PHE A 195 -8.37 -2.35 -7.04
C PHE A 195 -8.29 -3.65 -7.83
N SER A 196 -8.28 -4.75 -7.09
CA SER A 196 -8.32 -6.12 -7.58
C SER A 196 -9.30 -6.96 -6.75
N ASN A 197 -9.67 -8.11 -7.29
CA ASN A 197 -10.49 -9.10 -6.59
C ASN A 197 -10.26 -10.49 -7.18
N SER A 198 -10.54 -11.53 -6.38
CA SER A 198 -10.62 -12.92 -6.84
C SER A 198 -9.42 -13.35 -7.68
N THR A 199 -8.21 -13.11 -7.18
CA THR A 199 -6.99 -13.55 -7.87
C THR A 199 -6.84 -15.06 -7.86
N ASN A 200 -7.53 -15.77 -6.96
CA ASN A 200 -7.78 -17.22 -7.02
C ASN A 200 -6.51 -18.10 -7.18
N GLY A 201 -5.37 -17.67 -6.62
CA GLY A 201 -4.10 -18.38 -6.76
C GLY A 201 -3.29 -18.10 -8.05
N TYR A 202 -3.70 -17.16 -8.90
CA TYR A 202 -3.01 -16.89 -10.17
C TYR A 202 -1.80 -15.97 -9.99
N LEU A 203 -0.64 -16.56 -9.70
CA LEU A 203 0.64 -15.84 -9.60
C LEU A 203 1.09 -15.23 -10.93
N GLU A 204 0.83 -15.92 -12.04
CA GLU A 204 1.16 -15.50 -13.40
C GLU A 204 -0.04 -15.62 -14.35
N SER A 205 0.10 -15.08 -15.57
CA SER A 205 -0.93 -15.18 -16.61
C SER A 205 -1.20 -16.64 -16.97
N CYS A 206 -2.43 -16.95 -17.38
CA CYS A 206 -2.67 -18.25 -18.01
C CYS A 206 -1.84 -18.41 -19.29
N ASP A 207 -1.37 -19.62 -19.58
CA ASP A 207 -0.74 -20.00 -20.86
C ASP A 207 -1.75 -20.06 -22.03
N CYS A 208 -2.71 -19.16 -22.04
CA CYS A 208 -3.73 -19.05 -23.06
C CYS A 208 -3.11 -18.52 -24.37
N ALA A 209 -3.32 -19.24 -25.48
CA ALA A 209 -2.80 -18.85 -26.80
C ALA A 209 -3.35 -17.48 -27.27
N GLU A 210 -4.56 -17.13 -26.84
CA GLU A 210 -5.17 -15.82 -27.06
C GLU A 210 -5.35 -15.10 -25.71
N ASN A 211 -4.89 -13.85 -25.64
CA ASN A 211 -4.96 -12.97 -24.46
C ASN A 211 -4.39 -13.60 -23.17
N PRO A 212 -3.05 -13.80 -23.07
CA PRO A 212 -2.38 -14.26 -21.85
C PRO A 212 -2.35 -13.15 -20.79
N PHE A 213 -3.52 -12.70 -20.37
CA PHE A 213 -3.68 -11.66 -19.36
C PHE A 213 -3.47 -12.24 -17.97
N GLY A 214 -2.96 -11.40 -17.10
CA GLY A 214 -2.99 -11.60 -15.66
C GLY A 214 -1.65 -11.91 -15.03
N GLY A 215 -1.76 -12.37 -13.79
CA GLY A 215 -0.63 -12.63 -12.90
C GLY A 215 -0.34 -11.47 -11.96
N ILE A 216 -0.24 -11.80 -10.68
CA ILE A 216 0.30 -10.92 -9.63
C ILE A 216 1.66 -10.34 -10.04
N VAL A 217 2.47 -11.12 -10.75
CA VAL A 217 3.80 -10.71 -11.24
C VAL A 217 3.78 -9.42 -12.08
N ARG A 218 2.76 -9.20 -12.90
CA ARG A 218 2.61 -7.96 -13.70
C ARG A 218 1.86 -6.88 -12.94
N MET A 219 0.96 -7.28 -12.05
CA MET A 219 0.20 -6.35 -11.21
C MET A 219 1.13 -5.52 -10.32
N VAL A 220 2.18 -6.13 -9.74
CA VAL A 220 3.19 -5.41 -8.95
C VAL A 220 3.85 -4.30 -9.78
N THR A 221 4.29 -4.61 -10.99
CA THR A 221 4.89 -3.64 -11.90
C THR A 221 3.94 -2.48 -12.18
N LEU A 222 2.71 -2.79 -12.63
CA LEU A 222 1.75 -1.76 -13.03
C LEU A 222 1.34 -0.86 -11.85
N VAL A 223 1.12 -1.44 -10.66
CA VAL A 223 0.81 -0.65 -9.46
C VAL A 223 1.98 0.28 -9.10
N ASN A 224 3.23 -0.19 -9.22
CA ASN A 224 4.40 0.63 -8.95
C ASN A 224 4.59 1.75 -9.97
N GLU A 225 4.36 1.50 -11.26
CA GLU A 225 4.37 2.53 -12.31
C GLU A 225 3.33 3.63 -12.02
N ILE A 226 2.09 3.25 -11.73
CA ILE A 226 1.02 4.22 -11.43
C ILE A 226 1.34 5.04 -10.17
N ARG A 227 1.92 4.43 -9.14
CA ARG A 227 2.34 5.13 -7.92
C ARG A 227 3.48 6.13 -8.13
N GLN A 228 4.36 5.86 -9.08
CA GLN A 228 5.43 6.80 -9.43
C GLN A 228 4.87 8.04 -10.14
N GLU A 229 3.81 7.87 -10.93
CA GLU A 229 3.15 8.95 -11.66
C GLU A 229 2.15 9.74 -10.80
N ASN A 230 1.43 9.08 -9.88
CA ASN A 230 0.48 9.70 -8.97
C ASN A 230 0.78 9.36 -7.50
N PRO A 231 1.11 10.36 -6.67
CA PRO A 231 1.37 10.15 -5.25
C PRO A 231 0.12 9.85 -4.41
N THR A 232 -1.07 10.18 -4.92
CA THR A 232 -2.35 10.06 -4.21
C THR A 232 -3.08 8.79 -4.66
N VAL A 233 -2.43 7.63 -4.45
CA VAL A 233 -2.93 6.31 -4.86
C VAL A 233 -3.27 5.43 -3.65
N LEU A 234 -4.52 4.98 -3.60
CA LEU A 234 -5.02 3.96 -2.67
C LEU A 234 -5.10 2.62 -3.40
N VAL A 235 -4.61 1.53 -2.81
CA VAL A 235 -4.62 0.20 -3.46
C VAL A 235 -5.37 -0.80 -2.59
N LEU A 236 -6.45 -1.38 -3.11
CA LEU A 236 -7.40 -2.20 -2.37
C LEU A 236 -7.60 -3.57 -3.03
N ASP A 237 -7.76 -4.62 -2.24
CA ASP A 237 -8.16 -5.93 -2.73
C ASP A 237 -9.44 -6.40 -2.03
N SER A 238 -10.40 -6.91 -2.78
CA SER A 238 -11.68 -7.33 -2.22
C SER A 238 -11.76 -8.82 -1.87
N GLY A 239 -10.63 -9.52 -1.70
CA GLY A 239 -10.56 -10.89 -1.21
C GLY A 239 -10.62 -11.96 -2.29
N ASP A 240 -10.57 -13.23 -1.86
CA ASP A 240 -10.34 -14.42 -2.67
C ASP A 240 -8.99 -14.42 -3.38
N MET A 241 -7.92 -14.24 -2.60
CA MET A 241 -6.57 -14.35 -3.14
C MET A 241 -6.11 -15.81 -3.22
N PHE A 242 -6.53 -16.65 -2.28
CA PHE A 242 -6.20 -18.07 -2.27
C PHE A 242 -6.89 -18.85 -3.38
N PRO A 243 -6.37 -20.02 -3.76
CA PRO A 243 -7.09 -20.92 -4.66
C PRO A 243 -8.37 -21.47 -4.00
N PRO A 244 -9.38 -21.86 -4.79
CA PRO A 244 -10.66 -22.34 -4.27
C PRO A 244 -10.59 -23.75 -3.64
N ARG A 245 -9.39 -24.35 -3.64
CA ARG A 245 -9.08 -25.64 -3.02
C ARG A 245 -7.87 -25.46 -2.10
N PRO A 246 -7.76 -26.27 -1.03
CA PRO A 246 -6.67 -26.15 -0.07
C PRO A 246 -5.34 -26.57 -0.73
N GLU A 247 -4.57 -25.60 -1.20
CA GLU A 247 -3.22 -25.77 -1.76
C GLU A 247 -2.21 -24.94 -0.94
N PRO A 248 -1.68 -25.48 0.17
CA PRO A 248 -0.88 -24.71 1.14
C PRO A 248 0.37 -24.08 0.53
N LEU A 249 1.03 -24.80 -0.38
CA LEU A 249 2.22 -24.31 -1.07
C LEU A 249 1.88 -23.09 -1.94
N LEU A 250 0.85 -23.18 -2.77
CA LEU A 250 0.41 -22.06 -3.62
C LEU A 250 -0.05 -20.87 -2.77
N ALA A 251 -0.84 -21.11 -1.72
CA ALA A 251 -1.27 -20.05 -0.80
C ALA A 251 -0.09 -19.31 -0.16
N LYS A 252 0.96 -20.02 0.24
CA LYS A 252 2.19 -19.41 0.75
C LYS A 252 2.83 -18.47 -0.28
N TYR A 253 3.00 -18.90 -1.53
CA TYR A 253 3.59 -18.05 -2.56
C TYR A 253 2.68 -16.89 -2.98
N MET A 254 1.36 -17.08 -2.94
CA MET A 254 0.38 -15.98 -3.10
C MET A 254 0.58 -14.89 -2.04
N LEU A 255 0.71 -15.25 -0.76
CA LEU A 255 0.98 -14.27 0.30
C LEU A 255 2.28 -13.49 0.01
N LEU A 256 3.36 -14.20 -0.32
CA LEU A 256 4.68 -13.59 -0.59
C LEU A 256 4.65 -12.65 -1.80
N ALA A 257 3.88 -12.99 -2.84
CA ALA A 257 3.72 -12.15 -4.03
C ALA A 257 2.82 -10.94 -3.75
N MET A 258 1.70 -11.14 -3.06
CA MET A 258 0.77 -10.07 -2.65
C MET A 258 1.46 -9.03 -1.75
N GLU A 259 2.42 -9.45 -0.91
CA GLU A 259 3.24 -8.53 -0.09
C GLU A 259 4.01 -7.51 -0.93
N LYS A 260 4.28 -7.79 -2.22
CA LYS A 260 5.02 -6.90 -3.13
C LYS A 260 4.15 -5.83 -3.78
N ILE A 261 2.83 -6.00 -3.81
CA ILE A 261 1.91 -5.00 -4.36
C ILE A 261 1.80 -3.80 -3.41
N GLY A 262 1.92 -4.03 -2.10
CA GLY A 262 1.78 -2.99 -1.09
C GLY A 262 0.35 -2.49 -0.96
N TYR A 263 -0.63 -3.39 -0.85
CA TYR A 263 -2.02 -3.02 -0.58
C TYR A 263 -2.16 -2.16 0.68
N ASP A 264 -3.20 -1.33 0.70
CA ASP A 264 -3.63 -0.56 1.87
C ASP A 264 -4.66 -1.32 2.70
N LEU A 265 -5.51 -2.09 2.04
CA LEU A 265 -6.50 -2.96 2.67
C LEU A 265 -6.82 -4.14 1.74
N ILE A 266 -6.90 -5.32 2.33
CA ILE A 266 -7.34 -6.56 1.70
C ILE A 266 -8.55 -7.07 2.48
N ALA A 267 -9.70 -7.26 1.83
CA ALA A 267 -10.84 -7.89 2.45
C ALA A 267 -10.62 -9.40 2.64
N LEU A 268 -11.22 -9.97 3.69
CA LEU A 268 -11.33 -11.42 3.80
C LEU A 268 -12.48 -11.93 2.92
N GLY A 269 -12.14 -12.72 1.90
CA GLY A 269 -13.06 -13.55 1.14
C GLY A 269 -13.30 -14.92 1.80
N ASP A 270 -14.14 -15.74 1.17
CA ASP A 270 -14.36 -17.10 1.67
C ASP A 270 -13.15 -18.00 1.43
N GLN A 271 -12.39 -17.78 0.37
CA GLN A 271 -11.20 -18.58 0.07
C GLN A 271 -10.06 -18.35 1.08
N GLU A 272 -9.99 -17.19 1.74
CA GLU A 272 -9.05 -16.95 2.85
C GLU A 272 -9.30 -17.89 4.05
N LEU A 273 -10.49 -18.48 4.15
CA LEU A 273 -10.90 -19.38 5.21
C LEU A 273 -10.71 -20.86 4.85
N ILE A 274 -10.21 -21.21 3.66
CA ILE A 274 -10.11 -22.60 3.19
C ILE A 274 -9.22 -23.49 4.08
N PHE A 275 -8.27 -22.89 4.80
CA PHE A 275 -7.40 -23.56 5.77
C PHE A 275 -7.89 -23.43 7.23
N GLY A 276 -9.11 -22.92 7.43
CA GLY A 276 -9.72 -22.67 8.74
C GLY A 276 -9.37 -21.30 9.34
N THR A 277 -10.17 -20.87 10.32
CA THR A 277 -10.05 -19.54 10.95
C THR A 277 -8.74 -19.33 11.71
N GLU A 278 -8.15 -20.40 12.24
CA GLU A 278 -6.84 -20.33 12.93
C GLU A 278 -5.69 -20.00 11.99
N TYR A 279 -5.75 -20.51 10.76
CA TYR A 279 -4.70 -20.24 9.77
C TYR A 279 -4.67 -18.75 9.41
N ILE A 280 -5.82 -18.20 9.00
CA ILE A 280 -5.88 -16.78 8.62
C ILE A 280 -5.58 -15.86 9.80
N ARG A 281 -5.99 -16.21 11.03
CA ARG A 281 -5.63 -15.43 12.23
C ARG A 281 -4.12 -15.33 12.41
N LYS A 282 -3.40 -16.44 12.23
CA LYS A 282 -1.93 -16.43 12.29
C LYS A 282 -1.30 -15.58 11.18
N GLU A 283 -1.87 -15.58 9.97
CA GLU A 283 -1.39 -14.71 8.89
C GLU A 283 -1.64 -13.22 9.20
N ILE A 284 -2.77 -12.88 9.80
CA ILE A 284 -3.09 -11.52 10.26
C ILE A 284 -2.11 -11.08 11.35
N GLU A 285 -1.81 -11.94 12.33
CA GLU A 285 -0.87 -11.66 13.42
C GLU A 285 0.56 -11.39 12.94
N LYS A 286 0.98 -11.96 11.81
CA LYS A 286 2.29 -11.65 11.20
C LYS A 286 2.38 -10.22 10.70
N ASN A 287 1.24 -9.55 10.47
CA ASN A 287 1.14 -8.16 10.03
C ASN A 287 2.01 -7.85 8.80
N LYS A 288 1.97 -8.76 7.82
CA LYS A 288 2.64 -8.62 6.52
C LYS A 288 1.70 -8.08 5.45
N LEU A 289 0.43 -8.47 5.52
CA LEU A 289 -0.64 -8.02 4.66
C LEU A 289 -1.76 -7.37 5.50
N PRO A 290 -2.39 -6.29 5.01
CA PRO A 290 -3.40 -5.54 5.74
C PRO A 290 -4.79 -6.16 5.55
N PHE A 291 -5.06 -7.30 6.21
CA PHE A 291 -6.37 -7.94 6.16
C PHE A 291 -7.42 -7.23 7.04
N TYR A 292 -8.62 -7.05 6.51
CA TYR A 292 -9.74 -6.42 7.21
C TYR A 292 -11.06 -7.18 7.01
N SER A 293 -11.90 -7.17 8.03
CA SER A 293 -13.29 -7.63 7.97
C SER A 293 -14.08 -7.09 9.16
N ALA A 294 -15.16 -6.36 8.88
CA ALA A 294 -16.01 -5.75 9.90
C ALA A 294 -17.08 -6.68 10.45
N ASN A 295 -17.27 -7.86 9.85
CA ASN A 295 -18.45 -8.67 10.15
C ASN A 295 -18.17 -10.16 10.32
N LEU A 296 -16.90 -10.58 10.36
CA LEU A 296 -16.49 -11.93 10.73
C LEU A 296 -16.01 -12.00 12.17
N THR A 297 -16.64 -12.87 12.95
CA THR A 297 -16.24 -13.15 14.33
C THR A 297 -16.12 -14.65 14.57
N THR A 298 -15.27 -15.04 15.52
CA THR A 298 -15.17 -16.41 16.04
C THR A 298 -15.43 -16.39 17.54
N CYS A 299 -16.09 -17.42 18.07
CA CYS A 299 -16.37 -17.52 19.49
C CYS A 299 -15.67 -18.73 20.10
N GLN A 300 -14.88 -18.51 21.14
CA GLN A 300 -14.22 -19.55 21.92
C GLN A 300 -14.58 -19.36 23.40
N ASP A 301 -15.04 -20.42 24.06
CA ASP A 301 -15.41 -20.43 25.48
C ASP A 301 -16.37 -19.29 25.89
N GLY A 302 -17.34 -18.98 25.02
CA GLY A 302 -18.34 -17.94 25.23
C GLY A 302 -17.85 -16.51 24.91
N THR A 303 -16.58 -16.32 24.57
CA THR A 303 -16.03 -15.01 24.16
C THR A 303 -15.90 -14.95 22.64
N CYS A 304 -16.51 -13.93 22.02
CA CYS A 304 -16.43 -13.70 20.59
C CYS A 304 -15.45 -12.56 20.26
N SER A 305 -14.60 -12.77 19.27
CA SER A 305 -13.65 -11.77 18.77
C SER A 305 -13.75 -11.65 17.26
N TYR A 306 -13.48 -10.45 16.73
CA TYR A 306 -13.35 -10.25 15.29
C TYR A 306 -12.09 -10.94 14.76
N LEU A 307 -12.18 -11.50 13.56
CA LEU A 307 -11.03 -12.15 12.91
C LEU A 307 -9.96 -11.15 12.48
N ALA A 308 -10.36 -9.95 12.11
CA ALA A 308 -9.51 -8.90 11.59
C ALA A 308 -9.99 -7.52 12.08
N PRO A 309 -9.17 -6.47 11.98
CA PRO A 309 -9.65 -5.09 12.11
C PRO A 309 -10.82 -4.82 11.16
N SER A 310 -11.77 -3.99 11.58
CA SER A 310 -13.00 -3.78 10.81
C SER A 310 -12.86 -2.77 9.67
N HIS A 311 -12.08 -1.72 9.88
CA HIS A 311 -11.97 -0.60 8.96
C HIS A 311 -10.62 0.11 9.07
N LEU A 312 -10.29 0.87 8.03
CA LEU A 312 -9.14 1.76 7.94
C LEU A 312 -9.64 3.19 7.71
N ILE A 313 -9.15 4.15 8.49
CA ILE A 313 -9.24 5.57 8.15
C ILE A 313 -7.84 6.00 7.73
N LYS A 314 -7.67 6.37 6.46
CA LYS A 314 -6.37 6.73 5.89
C LYS A 314 -6.41 8.15 5.36
N GLU A 315 -5.43 8.94 5.74
CA GLU A 315 -5.16 10.21 5.08
C GLU A 315 -4.22 9.97 3.90
N ILE A 316 -4.56 10.53 2.73
CA ILE A 316 -3.78 10.41 1.51
C ILE A 316 -3.88 11.72 0.72
N GLY A 317 -2.76 12.43 0.57
CA GLY A 317 -2.78 13.79 0.05
C GLY A 317 -3.70 14.68 0.88
N SER A 318 -4.66 15.35 0.22
CA SER A 318 -5.64 16.20 0.90
C SER A 318 -6.90 15.43 1.37
N PHE A 319 -7.00 14.13 1.08
CA PHE A 319 -8.17 13.29 1.37
C PHE A 319 -8.06 12.55 2.69
N THR A 320 -9.16 12.45 3.43
CA THR A 320 -9.34 11.44 4.49
C THR A 320 -10.34 10.39 3.99
N VAL A 321 -9.89 9.16 3.78
CA VAL A 321 -10.68 8.05 3.24
C VAL A 321 -11.00 7.05 4.33
N GLY A 322 -12.29 6.78 4.55
CA GLY A 322 -12.78 5.69 5.38
C GLY A 322 -13.05 4.45 4.54
N ILE A 323 -12.49 3.32 4.94
CA ILE A 323 -12.57 2.06 4.20
C ILE A 323 -13.07 0.99 5.15
N ILE A 324 -14.22 0.38 4.86
CA ILE A 324 -14.77 -0.72 5.64
C ILE A 324 -14.85 -1.99 4.80
N SER A 325 -14.41 -3.12 5.36
CA SER A 325 -14.44 -4.42 4.70
C SER A 325 -15.63 -5.25 5.19
N ILE A 326 -16.38 -5.88 4.29
CA ILE A 326 -17.53 -6.75 4.63
C ILE A 326 -17.63 -7.97 3.70
N ILE A 327 -18.27 -9.02 4.18
CA ILE A 327 -18.54 -10.27 3.45
C ILE A 327 -19.99 -10.73 3.68
N SER A 328 -20.72 -11.15 2.65
CA SER A 328 -22.10 -11.64 2.84
C SER A 328 -22.10 -13.05 3.42
N SER A 329 -23.14 -13.43 4.16
CA SER A 329 -23.33 -14.84 4.55
C SER A 329 -23.60 -15.76 3.36
N GLU A 330 -24.10 -15.20 2.25
CA GLU A 330 -24.45 -15.93 1.03
C GLU A 330 -23.25 -16.65 0.39
N VAL A 331 -22.04 -16.08 0.53
CA VAL A 331 -20.81 -16.69 -0.02
C VAL A 331 -20.51 -18.06 0.61
N PHE A 332 -21.00 -18.29 1.83
CA PHE A 332 -20.80 -19.54 2.56
C PHE A 332 -21.84 -20.61 2.25
N THR A 333 -22.76 -20.37 1.29
CA THR A 333 -23.83 -21.32 0.96
C THR A 333 -23.30 -22.71 0.62
N PHE A 334 -22.26 -22.77 -0.22
CA PHE A 334 -21.62 -24.02 -0.66
C PHE A 334 -20.27 -24.29 0.01
N PHE A 335 -19.86 -23.44 0.95
CA PHE A 335 -18.58 -23.59 1.64
C PHE A 335 -18.64 -24.74 2.66
N PRO A 336 -17.55 -25.53 2.84
CA PRO A 336 -17.54 -26.65 3.78
C PRO A 336 -17.86 -26.21 5.21
N LYS A 337 -19.00 -26.68 5.75
CA LYS A 337 -19.53 -26.22 7.04
C LYS A 337 -18.60 -26.51 8.22
N ASP A 338 -17.84 -27.61 8.16
CA ASP A 338 -16.90 -27.98 9.22
C ASP A 338 -15.74 -26.98 9.37
N ILE A 339 -15.35 -26.32 8.28
CA ILE A 339 -14.25 -25.31 8.27
C ILE A 339 -14.70 -24.01 8.94
N ILE A 340 -15.98 -23.65 8.81
CA ILE A 340 -16.56 -22.39 9.30
C ILE A 340 -17.52 -22.57 10.47
N LYS A 341 -17.51 -23.74 11.14
CA LYS A 341 -18.46 -24.07 12.22
C LYS A 341 -18.47 -23.05 13.37
N ASP A 342 -17.33 -22.42 13.64
CA ASP A 342 -17.15 -21.44 14.72
C ASP A 342 -17.23 -19.99 14.21
N LEU A 343 -17.46 -19.81 12.91
CA LEU A 343 -17.57 -18.51 12.25
C LEU A 343 -18.99 -17.95 12.39
N LYS A 344 -19.08 -16.71 12.87
CA LYS A 344 -20.31 -15.93 12.85
C LYS A 344 -20.16 -14.74 11.91
N VAL A 345 -21.04 -14.70 10.92
CA VAL A 345 -21.14 -13.60 9.96
C VAL A 345 -22.26 -12.67 10.40
N SER A 346 -21.89 -11.46 10.83
CA SER A 346 -22.86 -10.42 11.18
C SER A 346 -23.40 -9.74 9.92
N ASP A 347 -24.61 -9.21 10.03
CA ASP A 347 -25.29 -8.50 8.94
C ASP A 347 -24.44 -7.35 8.36
N PRO A 348 -24.02 -7.43 7.07
CA PRO A 348 -23.19 -6.42 6.44
C PRO A 348 -23.83 -5.03 6.43
N VAL A 349 -25.15 -4.94 6.23
CA VAL A 349 -25.90 -3.67 6.20
C VAL A 349 -25.76 -2.95 7.53
N LYS A 350 -25.88 -3.68 8.65
CA LYS A 350 -25.72 -3.11 9.99
C LYS A 350 -24.29 -2.63 10.25
N GLN A 351 -23.29 -3.35 9.76
CA GLN A 351 -21.89 -2.98 9.98
C GLN A 351 -21.53 -1.71 9.20
N VAL A 352 -21.93 -1.62 7.93
CA VAL A 352 -21.69 -0.41 7.13
C VAL A 352 -22.50 0.77 7.66
N GLN A 353 -23.76 0.58 8.05
CA GLN A 353 -24.54 1.64 8.69
C GLN A 353 -23.91 2.10 10.01
N GLY A 354 -23.37 1.18 10.80
CA GLY A 354 -22.60 1.49 12.01
C GLY A 354 -21.38 2.35 11.71
N PHE A 355 -20.64 2.05 10.64
CA PHE A 355 -19.54 2.91 10.19
C PHE A 355 -20.03 4.30 9.79
N VAL A 356 -21.10 4.37 8.99
CA VAL A 356 -21.68 5.65 8.54
C VAL A 356 -22.04 6.54 9.72
N ASN A 357 -22.70 5.97 10.74
CA ASN A 357 -23.14 6.71 11.92
C ASN A 357 -21.97 7.30 12.73
N ASN A 358 -20.85 6.58 12.82
CA ASN A 358 -19.73 6.94 13.70
C ASN A 358 -18.64 7.75 12.98
N PHE A 359 -18.37 7.45 11.71
CA PHE A 359 -17.17 7.91 11.01
C PHE A 359 -17.45 8.73 9.75
N ARG A 360 -18.66 8.68 9.15
CA ARG A 360 -18.91 9.36 7.85
C ARG A 360 -18.59 10.85 7.86
N LYS A 361 -18.84 11.54 8.98
CA LYS A 361 -18.56 12.98 9.14
C LYS A 361 -17.06 13.29 9.16
N GLN A 362 -16.24 12.34 9.61
CA GLN A 362 -14.80 12.47 9.79
C GLN A 362 -14.01 12.18 8.50
N VAL A 363 -14.66 11.56 7.52
CA VAL A 363 -14.03 11.19 6.24
C VAL A 363 -14.62 12.01 5.09
N ASP A 364 -13.81 12.22 4.06
CA ASP A 364 -14.23 12.84 2.81
C ASP A 364 -14.90 11.80 1.90
N LEU A 365 -14.35 10.59 1.89
CA LEU A 365 -14.80 9.45 1.09
C LEU A 365 -15.03 8.22 1.97
N LEU A 366 -16.16 7.53 1.76
CA LEU A 366 -16.43 6.19 2.28
C LEU A 366 -16.38 5.16 1.15
N VAL A 367 -15.39 4.27 1.24
CA VAL A 367 -15.24 3.09 0.38
C VAL A 367 -15.66 1.84 1.16
N VAL A 368 -16.58 1.06 0.62
CA VAL A 368 -16.86 -0.29 1.10
C VAL A 368 -16.10 -1.27 0.21
N VAL A 369 -15.22 -2.08 0.80
CA VAL A 369 -14.58 -3.19 0.11
C VAL A 369 -15.37 -4.44 0.45
N SER A 370 -16.07 -5.02 -0.54
CA SER A 370 -17.03 -6.08 -0.31
C SER A 370 -16.63 -7.39 -0.96
N HIS A 371 -16.71 -8.46 -0.18
CA HIS A 371 -16.69 -9.83 -0.66
C HIS A 371 -18.09 -10.45 -0.58
N SER A 372 -19.05 -9.89 -1.32
CA SER A 372 -20.46 -10.32 -1.23
C SER A 372 -21.07 -10.74 -2.57
N GLY A 373 -20.43 -10.39 -3.68
CA GLY A 373 -21.00 -10.53 -5.01
C GLY A 373 -21.77 -9.29 -5.46
N TYR A 374 -21.76 -9.04 -6.76
CA TYR A 374 -22.25 -7.80 -7.37
C TYR A 374 -23.72 -7.48 -7.06
N GLU A 375 -24.58 -8.50 -6.99
CA GLU A 375 -26.01 -8.30 -6.66
C GLU A 375 -26.22 -7.91 -5.18
N GLU A 376 -25.39 -8.43 -4.28
CA GLU A 376 -25.41 -8.02 -2.87
C GLU A 376 -24.86 -6.60 -2.70
N ASP A 377 -23.84 -6.23 -3.47
CA ASP A 377 -23.30 -4.86 -3.49
C ASP A 377 -24.37 -3.85 -3.94
N LEU A 378 -25.13 -4.18 -4.99
CA LEU A 378 -26.27 -3.38 -5.45
C LEU A 378 -27.36 -3.26 -4.39
N ARG A 379 -27.61 -4.34 -3.63
CA ARG A 379 -28.59 -4.35 -2.54
C ARG A 379 -28.13 -3.46 -1.38
N LEU A 380 -26.86 -3.57 -1.00
CA LEU A 380 -26.26 -2.75 0.06
C LEU A 380 -26.34 -1.26 -0.26
N ALA A 381 -25.94 -0.87 -1.48
CA ALA A 381 -25.99 0.53 -1.93
C ALA A 381 -27.41 1.14 -1.92
N LYS A 382 -28.44 0.32 -2.13
CA LYS A 382 -29.84 0.75 -2.05
C LYS A 382 -30.31 0.96 -0.60
N GLN A 383 -29.75 0.22 0.36
CA GLN A 383 -30.19 0.22 1.75
C GLN A 383 -29.42 1.21 2.63
N VAL A 384 -28.13 1.43 2.36
CA VAL A 384 -27.26 2.26 3.19
C VAL A 384 -26.88 3.53 2.45
N LYS A 385 -27.33 4.68 2.95
CA LYS A 385 -26.96 6.00 2.43
C LYS A 385 -25.63 6.47 2.99
N GLY A 386 -24.89 7.23 2.19
CA GLY A 386 -23.58 7.79 2.56
C GLY A 386 -22.37 6.96 2.14
N ILE A 387 -22.58 5.84 1.44
CA ILE A 387 -21.52 5.08 0.75
C ILE A 387 -21.22 5.79 -0.58
N ASP A 388 -19.96 6.11 -0.82
CA ASP A 388 -19.55 6.79 -2.05
C ASP A 388 -19.09 5.77 -3.10
N VAL A 389 -18.32 4.75 -2.70
CA VAL A 389 -17.82 3.68 -3.59
C VAL A 389 -17.97 2.32 -2.94
N ILE A 390 -18.37 1.31 -3.71
CA ILE A 390 -18.27 -0.11 -3.37
C ILE A 390 -17.30 -0.77 -4.36
N ILE A 391 -16.27 -1.41 -3.84
CA ILE A 391 -15.32 -2.23 -4.59
C ILE A 391 -15.62 -3.67 -4.22
N GLY A 392 -16.24 -4.40 -5.14
CA GLY A 392 -16.74 -5.75 -4.90
C GLY A 392 -15.83 -6.85 -5.43
N GLY A 393 -16.09 -8.07 -4.95
CA GLY A 393 -15.51 -9.32 -5.46
C GLY A 393 -16.51 -10.48 -5.41
N HIS A 394 -15.99 -11.69 -5.17
CA HIS A 394 -16.73 -12.97 -5.08
C HIS A 394 -17.39 -13.44 -6.38
N SER A 395 -18.28 -12.64 -6.96
CA SER A 395 -19.02 -12.98 -8.20
C SER A 395 -18.19 -12.90 -9.47
N GLN A 396 -16.91 -12.51 -9.35
CA GLN A 396 -15.95 -12.42 -10.46
C GLN A 396 -16.45 -11.56 -11.63
N THR A 397 -17.29 -10.56 -11.33
CA THR A 397 -17.99 -9.79 -12.36
C THR A 397 -17.01 -8.79 -12.96
N LEU A 398 -16.89 -8.75 -14.29
CA LEU A 398 -16.13 -7.71 -14.97
C LEU A 398 -17.04 -6.51 -15.25
N VAL A 399 -17.06 -5.55 -14.31
CA VAL A 399 -17.97 -4.39 -14.37
C VAL A 399 -17.41 -3.34 -15.32
N LYS A 400 -17.77 -3.42 -16.61
CA LYS A 400 -17.21 -2.51 -17.64
C LYS A 400 -17.62 -1.04 -17.48
N ASN A 401 -18.77 -0.79 -16.87
CA ASN A 401 -19.25 0.54 -16.52
C ASN A 401 -19.73 0.51 -15.06
N PRO A 402 -19.39 1.49 -14.21
CA PRO A 402 -19.89 1.55 -12.84
C PRO A 402 -21.42 1.55 -12.82
N SER A 403 -22.00 1.10 -11.70
CA SER A 403 -23.46 1.02 -11.55
C SER A 403 -24.17 2.35 -11.83
N ALA A 404 -25.40 2.29 -12.33
CA ALA A 404 -26.24 3.46 -12.61
C ALA A 404 -26.92 4.04 -11.35
N LEU A 405 -26.42 3.74 -10.15
CA LEU A 405 -26.96 4.29 -8.92
C LEU A 405 -26.47 5.74 -8.77
N PRO A 406 -27.36 6.70 -8.44
CA PRO A 406 -27.01 8.12 -8.48
C PRO A 406 -25.96 8.55 -7.45
N ASP A 407 -25.88 7.84 -6.32
CA ASP A 407 -25.09 8.26 -5.15
C ASP A 407 -23.88 7.36 -4.86
N THR A 408 -23.76 6.20 -5.50
CA THR A 408 -22.75 5.18 -5.13
C THR A 408 -22.21 4.48 -6.37
N LEU A 409 -20.89 4.57 -6.57
CA LEU A 409 -20.21 3.82 -7.62
C LEU A 409 -19.98 2.38 -7.18
N ILE A 410 -20.36 1.39 -7.98
CA ILE A 410 -20.05 -0.02 -7.72
C ILE A 410 -19.19 -0.56 -8.84
N VAL A 411 -18.04 -1.13 -8.50
CA VAL A 411 -17.04 -1.66 -9.44
C VAL A 411 -16.48 -3.01 -8.99
N GLN A 412 -16.05 -3.82 -9.96
CA GLN A 412 -15.33 -5.08 -9.78
C GLN A 412 -14.40 -5.31 -10.99
N ALA A 413 -13.30 -6.02 -10.79
CA ALA A 413 -12.20 -6.19 -11.75
C ALA A 413 -12.12 -7.59 -12.39
N GLY A 414 -13.19 -8.39 -12.33
CA GLY A 414 -13.22 -9.74 -12.91
C GLY A 414 -12.57 -10.78 -12.01
N GLU A 415 -11.61 -11.55 -12.52
CA GLU A 415 -10.92 -12.61 -11.76
C GLU A 415 -9.47 -12.82 -12.21
N LYS A 416 -8.75 -13.68 -11.48
CA LYS A 416 -7.42 -14.22 -11.83
C LYS A 416 -6.34 -13.16 -12.03
N GLY A 417 -6.58 -11.99 -11.44
CA GLY A 417 -5.75 -10.82 -11.67
C GLY A 417 -5.62 -10.46 -13.15
N GLN A 418 -6.62 -10.71 -14.00
CA GLN A 418 -6.54 -10.36 -15.43
C GLN A 418 -6.60 -8.85 -15.67
N TYR A 419 -7.25 -8.11 -14.76
CA TYR A 419 -7.38 -6.67 -14.82
C TYR A 419 -7.00 -6.04 -13.48
N LEU A 420 -6.42 -4.85 -13.55
CA LEU A 420 -6.34 -3.93 -12.44
C LEU A 420 -7.40 -2.84 -12.65
N GLY A 421 -8.36 -2.75 -11.74
CA GLY A 421 -9.34 -1.68 -11.74
C GLY A 421 -8.70 -0.35 -11.31
N LYS A 422 -9.08 0.75 -11.97
CA LYS A 422 -8.60 2.11 -11.66
C LYS A 422 -9.77 3.09 -11.67
N LEU A 423 -9.94 3.81 -10.56
CA LEU A 423 -10.84 4.95 -10.42
C LEU A 423 -10.02 6.20 -10.16
N ASP A 424 -10.21 7.24 -10.97
CA ASP A 424 -9.71 8.57 -10.67
C ASP A 424 -10.88 9.46 -10.27
N ILE A 425 -10.86 9.94 -9.03
CA ILE A 425 -11.94 10.71 -8.45
C ILE A 425 -11.42 12.03 -7.88
N THR A 426 -12.24 13.06 -8.00
CA THR A 426 -12.11 14.29 -7.22
C THR A 426 -13.28 14.40 -6.26
N ILE A 427 -13.10 15.17 -5.19
CA ILE A 427 -14.14 15.40 -4.18
C ILE A 427 -14.36 16.90 -4.06
N ASP A 428 -15.58 17.35 -4.32
CA ASP A 428 -15.92 18.77 -4.25
C ASP A 428 -16.07 19.28 -2.81
N GLU A 429 -16.30 20.59 -2.66
CA GLU A 429 -16.46 21.25 -1.36
C GLU A 429 -17.62 20.65 -0.54
N ASN A 430 -18.65 20.11 -1.20
CA ASN A 430 -19.82 19.48 -0.58
C ASN A 430 -19.62 17.98 -0.29
N LYS A 431 -18.39 17.47 -0.42
CA LYS A 431 -18.04 16.04 -0.29
C LYS A 431 -18.70 15.15 -1.33
N LYS A 432 -19.11 15.70 -2.48
CA LYS A 432 -19.62 14.91 -3.60
C LYS A 432 -18.44 14.40 -4.43
N ILE A 433 -18.43 13.11 -4.70
CA ILE A 433 -17.45 12.49 -5.60
C ILE A 433 -17.76 12.83 -7.06
N ASN A 434 -16.73 13.13 -7.84
CA ASN A 434 -16.80 13.24 -9.29
C ASN A 434 -15.83 12.23 -9.89
N LEU A 435 -16.36 11.27 -10.64
CA LEU A 435 -15.58 10.29 -11.36
C LEU A 435 -15.02 10.93 -12.64
N HIS A 436 -13.70 11.12 -12.67
CA HIS A 436 -13.01 11.61 -13.88
C HIS A 436 -12.77 10.48 -14.87
N GLN A 437 -12.32 9.34 -14.36
CA GLN A 437 -11.96 8.21 -15.19
C GLN A 437 -12.20 6.90 -14.45
N TYR A 438 -12.74 5.93 -15.17
CA TYR A 438 -12.81 4.54 -14.76
C TYR A 438 -12.18 3.67 -15.85
N GLN A 439 -11.27 2.78 -15.46
CA GLN A 439 -10.61 1.85 -16.36
C GLN A 439 -10.49 0.47 -15.72
N LEU A 440 -10.57 -0.55 -16.57
CA LEU A 440 -10.10 -1.90 -16.28
C LEU A 440 -8.83 -2.10 -17.10
N LEU A 441 -7.67 -1.99 -16.46
CA LEU A 441 -6.37 -2.08 -17.10
C LEU A 441 -6.01 -3.56 -17.28
N PRO A 442 -5.97 -4.09 -18.51
CA PRO A 442 -5.63 -5.50 -18.73
C PRO A 442 -4.15 -5.73 -18.41
N LEU A 443 -3.87 -6.80 -17.66
CA LEU A 443 -2.51 -7.19 -17.30
C LEU A 443 -1.86 -8.01 -18.43
N THR A 444 -1.58 -7.32 -19.54
CA THR A 444 -1.05 -7.93 -20.77
C THR A 444 0.43 -8.28 -20.68
N LYS A 445 0.93 -9.07 -21.64
CA LYS A 445 2.36 -9.42 -21.77
C LYS A 445 3.31 -8.24 -22.01
N ASP A 446 2.78 -7.08 -22.39
CA ASP A 446 3.59 -5.89 -22.67
C ASP A 446 4.02 -5.19 -21.37
N ILE A 447 3.38 -5.53 -20.24
CA ILE A 447 3.80 -5.12 -18.90
C ILE A 447 4.91 -6.08 -18.45
N PRO A 448 6.12 -5.57 -18.14
CA PRO A 448 7.20 -6.43 -17.69
C PRO A 448 6.89 -7.04 -16.33
N ASP A 449 7.34 -8.27 -16.15
CA ASP A 449 7.21 -8.97 -14.88
C ASP A 449 8.07 -8.32 -13.78
N ASP A 450 7.53 -8.25 -12.56
CA ASP A 450 8.33 -7.94 -11.38
C ASP A 450 9.34 -9.06 -11.13
N LYS A 451 10.62 -8.66 -11.00
CA LYS A 451 11.73 -9.62 -10.87
C LYS A 451 11.62 -10.48 -9.60
N VAL A 452 11.23 -9.87 -8.49
CA VAL A 452 11.15 -10.57 -7.19
C VAL A 452 10.00 -11.56 -7.21
N VAL A 453 8.84 -11.18 -7.75
CA VAL A 453 7.71 -12.10 -7.89
C VAL A 453 8.01 -13.20 -8.91
N ARG A 454 8.72 -12.89 -10.00
CA ARG A 454 9.15 -13.90 -10.96
C ARG A 454 10.07 -14.96 -10.33
N GLU A 455 11.00 -14.55 -9.47
CA GLU A 455 11.83 -15.47 -8.69
C GLU A 455 10.99 -16.35 -7.74
N LEU A 456 10.01 -15.77 -7.05
CA LEU A 456 9.08 -16.52 -6.19
C LEU A 456 8.29 -17.57 -6.96
N ILE A 457 7.85 -17.25 -8.18
CA ILE A 457 7.13 -18.17 -9.06
C ILE A 457 8.04 -19.32 -9.50
N MET A 458 9.29 -19.03 -9.87
CA MET A 458 10.25 -20.07 -10.22
C MET A 458 10.52 -21.02 -9.05
N GLU A 459 10.66 -20.48 -7.82
CA GLU A 459 10.83 -21.29 -6.62
C GLU A 459 9.58 -22.16 -6.35
N TYR A 460 8.38 -21.61 -6.55
CA TYR A 460 7.13 -22.37 -6.43
C TYR A 460 7.10 -23.57 -7.39
N HIS A 461 7.34 -23.34 -8.69
CA HIS A 461 7.35 -24.39 -9.70
C HIS A 461 8.36 -25.48 -9.40
N GLN A 462 9.57 -25.10 -9.00
CA GLN A 462 10.59 -26.06 -8.59
C GLN A 462 10.10 -26.97 -7.46
N LYS A 463 9.44 -26.42 -6.44
CA LYS A 463 8.91 -27.22 -5.31
C LYS A 463 7.75 -28.13 -5.69
N VAL A 464 6.91 -27.69 -6.62
CA VAL A 464 5.85 -28.54 -7.18
C VAL A 464 6.46 -29.72 -7.94
N GLU A 465 7.50 -29.49 -8.74
CA GLU A 465 8.22 -30.56 -9.45
C GLU A 465 8.94 -31.53 -8.52
N GLU A 466 9.54 -31.03 -7.43
CA GLU A 466 10.23 -31.83 -6.41
C GLU A 466 9.29 -32.64 -5.50
N GLY A 467 7.97 -32.44 -5.61
CA GLY A 467 6.96 -33.23 -4.88
C GLY A 467 6.90 -32.93 -3.39
N SER A 468 7.17 -31.70 -2.97
CA SER A 468 7.17 -31.35 -1.54
C SER A 468 5.77 -31.47 -0.91
N GLU A 469 5.63 -32.41 0.03
CA GLU A 469 4.53 -32.56 1.01
C GLU A 469 4.37 -31.35 1.94
#